data_AF-A0A3D2MDV8-F1
#
_entry.id   AF-A0A3D2MDV8-F1
#
_cell.length_a   1.000
_cell.length_b   1.000
_cell.length_c   1.000
_cell.angle_alpha   90.00
_cell.angle_beta   90.00
_cell.angle_gamma   90.00
#
_symmetry.space_group_name_H-M   'P 1'
#
loop_
_entity.id
_entity.type
_entity.pdbx_description
1 polymer ?
#
loop_
_entity_poly.entity_id
_entity_poly.type
_entity_poly.pdbx_seq_one_letter_code
_entity_poly.pdbx_strand_id
1 'polypeptide(L)'
;MKKGFLRFAFVIALFSIFLPIKVSALTFKVEKSVDTAKPGSEVTVYVKASDVTEDSIQGYSINLSYDTTKLEYKSSNSDVSDIGVNGNPIIITKKASGAPISTNTTLAAIVFGVKNNAKTGDCNLTIDSSGVVLISGKTTNATNTSSMVKIVSLSNDATLSSLKIPNTTLSPKFDKNTLEYTTTITDITELTVNAVASNSGSKIMISDNYKNLVKGDNDIKIAVTAEDGVTTKTYVIKVTLKMTPTEEELVKANTKLKSLKVDKFKIDFNADTKKYTLSVPYKTKKLNILAEAENPNATINMEGNTTLKVGRNVINIVVTSEDTENKDTYVLSVTREKEKQKVVQTCPDETSAREWIMFTVSMLLTFTLGIVLGYFLCKKEVLKKIFHKKNKEEKPEEIDTLSNTIEIESIKKGKVKEKKDNK
;
A
#
# COMPACT_ATOMS: atom_id res chain seq x y z
N MET A 1 -13.27 -43.87 95.93
CA MET A 1 -14.45 -42.97 95.83
C MET A 1 -15.09 -43.15 94.47
N LYS A 2 -16.37 -43.55 94.36
CA LYS A 2 -17.11 -43.71 93.08
C LYS A 2 -18.62 -43.45 93.22
N LYS A 3 -19.02 -42.23 93.61
CA LYS A 3 -20.40 -41.71 93.52
C LYS A 3 -20.32 -40.20 93.24
N GLY A 4 -20.45 -39.78 91.98
CA GLY A 4 -20.31 -38.35 91.63
C GLY A 4 -20.54 -37.95 90.16
N PHE A 5 -20.43 -38.87 89.19
CA PHE A 5 -20.45 -38.49 87.76
C PHE A 5 -21.77 -38.76 87.02
N LEU A 6 -22.70 -39.53 87.60
CA LEU A 6 -23.90 -40.04 86.91
C LEU A 6 -25.15 -39.12 87.04
N ARG A 7 -25.02 -37.87 87.52
CA ARG A 7 -26.14 -36.92 87.65
C ARG A 7 -26.03 -35.68 86.77
N PHE A 8 -24.93 -35.47 86.06
CA PHE A 8 -24.77 -34.32 85.14
C PHE A 8 -25.15 -34.65 83.68
N ALA A 9 -25.03 -35.91 83.26
CA ALA A 9 -25.30 -36.33 81.88
C ALA A 9 -26.78 -36.20 81.45
N PHE A 10 -27.72 -36.19 82.40
CA PHE A 10 -29.16 -36.21 82.11
C PHE A 10 -29.84 -34.83 82.07
N VAL A 11 -29.12 -33.75 82.40
CA VAL A 11 -29.65 -32.37 82.38
C VAL A 11 -29.24 -31.62 81.10
N ILE A 12 -28.10 -31.98 80.51
CA ILE A 12 -27.56 -31.35 79.30
C ILE A 12 -28.17 -31.94 78.00
N ALA A 13 -28.79 -33.12 78.08
CA ALA A 13 -29.44 -33.79 76.95
C ALA A 13 -30.74 -33.14 76.45
N LEU A 14 -31.27 -32.11 77.14
CA LEU A 14 -32.58 -31.51 76.85
C LEU A 14 -32.51 -30.15 76.11
N PHE A 15 -31.32 -29.67 75.75
CA PHE A 15 -31.14 -28.31 75.20
C PHE A 15 -30.70 -28.24 73.73
N SER A 16 -30.64 -29.39 73.04
CA SER A 16 -29.95 -29.53 71.74
C SER A 16 -30.86 -29.92 70.57
N ILE A 17 -32.18 -29.65 70.65
CA ILE A 17 -33.12 -29.77 69.52
C ILE A 17 -33.90 -28.46 69.32
N PHE A 18 -33.17 -27.34 69.26
CA PHE A 18 -33.66 -26.15 68.58
C PHE A 18 -33.56 -26.36 67.07
N LEU A 19 -34.46 -27.20 66.53
CA LEU A 19 -34.85 -27.11 65.13
C LEU A 19 -35.35 -25.66 64.90
N PRO A 20 -34.92 -24.97 63.84
CA PRO A 20 -35.39 -23.61 63.59
C PRO A 20 -36.89 -23.66 63.29
N ILE A 21 -37.71 -23.23 64.25
CA ILE A 21 -39.16 -23.13 64.08
C ILE A 21 -39.40 -22.07 63.02
N LYS A 22 -39.72 -22.51 61.79
CA LYS A 22 -40.04 -21.62 60.69
C LYS A 22 -41.45 -21.04 60.90
N VAL A 23 -41.53 -20.00 61.72
CA VAL A 23 -42.75 -19.20 61.90
C VAL A 23 -42.99 -18.42 60.62
N SER A 24 -43.75 -19.00 59.69
CA SER A 24 -44.26 -18.29 58.51
C SER A 24 -45.28 -17.24 58.97
N ALA A 25 -44.82 -16.00 59.07
CA ALA A 25 -45.65 -14.83 59.26
C ALA A 25 -46.01 -14.23 57.89
N LEU A 26 -47.23 -13.70 57.76
CA LEU A 26 -47.69 -13.03 56.55
C LEU A 26 -46.64 -12.02 56.06
N THR A 27 -46.19 -12.19 54.82
CA THR A 27 -45.11 -11.41 54.23
C THR A 27 -45.55 -10.85 52.89
N PHE A 28 -45.50 -9.53 52.71
CA PHE A 28 -45.54 -8.94 51.38
C PHE A 28 -44.12 -8.85 50.82
N LYS A 29 -43.96 -9.31 49.59
CA LYS A 29 -42.67 -9.38 48.88
C LYS A 29 -42.71 -8.49 47.66
N VAL A 30 -41.63 -7.73 47.43
CA VAL A 30 -41.41 -6.99 46.19
C VAL A 30 -40.34 -7.71 45.35
N GLU A 31 -40.78 -8.25 44.21
CA GLU A 31 -39.97 -8.94 43.22
C GLU A 31 -39.90 -8.12 41.92
N LYS A 32 -39.02 -8.51 40.99
CA LYS A 32 -38.70 -7.74 39.78
C LYS A 32 -38.37 -8.67 38.62
N SER A 33 -38.62 -8.25 37.39
CA SER A 33 -38.36 -9.04 36.18
C SER A 33 -36.88 -9.17 35.82
N VAL A 34 -36.04 -8.20 36.22
CA VAL A 34 -34.60 -8.16 35.93
C VAL A 34 -33.80 -7.55 37.08
N ASP A 35 -32.55 -8.00 37.26
CA ASP A 35 -31.59 -7.40 38.21
C ASP A 35 -30.92 -6.13 37.69
N THR A 36 -30.70 -6.03 36.39
CA THR A 36 -30.10 -4.89 35.72
C THR A 36 -31.00 -4.35 34.62
N ALA A 37 -31.01 -3.03 34.45
CA ALA A 37 -31.81 -2.36 33.42
C ALA A 37 -31.05 -1.17 32.82
N LYS A 38 -31.40 -0.79 31.58
CA LYS A 38 -30.76 0.29 30.82
C LYS A 38 -31.73 1.46 30.57
N PRO A 39 -31.26 2.70 30.39
CA PRO A 39 -32.09 3.80 29.88
C PRO A 39 -32.90 3.36 28.64
N GLY A 40 -34.20 3.66 28.64
CA GLY A 40 -35.14 3.28 27.56
C GLY A 40 -35.68 1.84 27.61
N SER A 41 -35.20 0.99 28.52
CA SER A 41 -35.78 -0.34 28.77
C SER A 41 -36.96 -0.31 29.75
N GLU A 42 -37.76 -1.38 29.79
CA GLU A 42 -38.84 -1.54 30.78
C GLU A 42 -38.52 -2.62 31.82
N VAL A 43 -39.06 -2.46 33.03
CA VAL A 43 -38.91 -3.36 34.17
C VAL A 43 -40.26 -3.58 34.83
N THR A 44 -40.64 -4.84 35.03
CA THR A 44 -41.87 -5.19 35.75
C THR A 44 -41.55 -5.49 37.21
N VAL A 45 -42.24 -4.81 38.12
CA VAL A 45 -42.17 -5.02 39.57
C VAL A 45 -43.42 -5.76 40.01
N TYR A 46 -43.23 -6.85 40.74
CA TYR A 46 -44.32 -7.69 41.25
C TYR A 46 -44.42 -7.53 42.76
N VAL A 47 -45.55 -7.06 43.26
CA VAL A 47 -45.87 -7.10 44.69
C VAL A 47 -46.69 -8.35 44.94
N LYS A 48 -46.21 -9.23 45.83
CA LYS A 48 -46.82 -10.55 46.11
C LYS A 48 -47.17 -10.69 47.58
N ALA A 49 -48.27 -11.38 47.86
CA ALA A 49 -48.49 -11.98 49.16
C ALA A 49 -47.68 -13.29 49.27
N SER A 50 -47.27 -13.63 50.48
CA SER A 50 -46.61 -14.89 50.78
C SER A 50 -46.80 -15.25 52.24
N ASP A 51 -46.61 -16.54 52.55
CA ASP A 51 -46.62 -17.02 53.94
C ASP A 51 -47.94 -16.67 54.66
N VAL A 52 -49.03 -16.61 53.87
CA VAL A 52 -50.42 -16.47 54.33
C VAL A 52 -50.78 -17.72 55.13
N THR A 53 -51.29 -17.53 56.34
CA THR A 53 -51.73 -18.62 57.23
C THR A 53 -53.16 -19.07 56.88
N GLU A 54 -53.75 -19.93 57.70
CA GLU A 54 -55.10 -20.49 57.48
C GLU A 54 -56.20 -19.42 57.33
N ASP A 55 -55.98 -18.22 57.88
CA ASP A 55 -56.87 -17.07 57.81
C ASP A 55 -56.51 -16.18 56.60
N SER A 56 -57.26 -16.34 55.51
CA SER A 56 -57.01 -15.69 54.21
C SER A 56 -57.10 -14.15 54.27
N ILE A 57 -56.29 -13.44 53.46
CA ILE A 57 -56.33 -11.97 53.42
C ILE A 57 -57.63 -11.50 52.75
N GLN A 58 -58.38 -10.64 53.43
CA GLN A 58 -59.62 -10.05 52.93
C GLN A 58 -59.40 -8.63 52.38
N GLY A 59 -58.58 -7.82 53.05
CA GLY A 59 -58.22 -6.47 52.61
C GLY A 59 -56.82 -6.03 53.06
N TYR A 60 -56.26 -5.02 52.40
CA TYR A 60 -54.93 -4.45 52.69
C TYR A 60 -54.74 -3.09 51.99
N SER A 61 -53.72 -2.35 52.40
CA SER A 61 -53.13 -1.22 51.68
C SER A 61 -51.61 -1.34 51.65
N ILE A 62 -50.99 -1.24 50.46
CA ILE A 62 -49.54 -1.33 50.27
C ILE A 62 -49.06 -0.13 49.44
N ASN A 63 -48.10 0.62 49.98
CA ASN A 63 -47.43 1.75 49.33
C ASN A 63 -46.10 1.27 48.73
N LEU A 64 -46.03 1.10 47.41
CA LEU A 64 -44.79 0.82 46.69
C LEU A 64 -44.07 2.13 46.36
N SER A 65 -42.87 2.32 46.91
CA SER A 65 -42.02 3.49 46.69
C SER A 65 -40.76 3.17 45.87
N TYR A 66 -40.34 4.09 45.01
CA TYR A 66 -39.19 3.94 44.10
C TYR A 66 -38.48 5.28 43.79
N ASP A 67 -37.33 5.22 43.10
CA ASP A 67 -36.58 6.40 42.63
C ASP A 67 -37.18 6.96 41.33
N THR A 68 -37.97 8.03 41.46
CA THR A 68 -38.60 8.75 40.32
C THR A 68 -37.62 9.52 39.44
N THR A 69 -36.33 9.62 39.80
CA THR A 69 -35.29 10.16 38.91
C THR A 69 -34.79 9.11 37.91
N LYS A 70 -35.01 7.82 38.18
CA LYS A 70 -34.58 6.69 37.36
C LYS A 70 -35.72 5.98 36.65
N LEU A 71 -36.84 5.77 37.33
CA LEU A 71 -38.02 5.09 36.79
C LEU A 71 -39.20 6.05 36.57
N GLU A 72 -40.07 5.67 35.63
CA GLU A 72 -41.39 6.24 35.42
C GLU A 72 -42.43 5.13 35.31
N TYR A 73 -43.56 5.29 35.99
CA TYR A 73 -44.69 4.39 35.86
C TYR A 73 -45.23 4.40 34.42
N LYS A 74 -45.53 3.22 33.88
CA LYS A 74 -46.17 3.05 32.56
C LYS A 74 -47.58 2.49 32.67
N SER A 75 -47.73 1.36 33.38
CA SER A 75 -48.98 0.61 33.48
C SER A 75 -48.97 -0.37 34.65
N SER A 76 -50.12 -0.94 34.98
CA SER A 76 -50.25 -2.03 35.94
C SER A 76 -51.47 -2.91 35.65
N ASN A 77 -51.62 -4.00 36.38
CA ASN A 77 -52.91 -4.69 36.53
C ASN A 77 -53.94 -3.86 37.31
N SER A 78 -55.20 -4.29 37.25
CA SER A 78 -56.39 -3.66 37.84
C SER A 78 -56.43 -3.60 39.38
N ASP A 79 -55.52 -4.29 40.06
CA ASP A 79 -55.45 -4.33 41.53
C ASP A 79 -54.65 -3.15 42.12
N VAL A 80 -54.03 -2.32 41.28
CA VAL A 80 -53.53 -0.99 41.68
C VAL A 80 -54.72 -0.05 41.76
N SER A 81 -54.96 0.51 42.94
CA SER A 81 -56.18 1.28 43.24
C SER A 81 -56.02 2.79 43.18
N ASP A 82 -54.81 3.30 43.42
CA ASP A 82 -54.48 4.72 43.34
C ASP A 82 -52.97 4.91 43.07
N ILE A 83 -52.59 6.08 42.56
CA ILE A 83 -51.21 6.42 42.19
C ILE A 83 -50.90 7.82 42.72
N GLY A 84 -49.96 7.90 43.66
CA GLY A 84 -49.56 9.16 44.29
C GLY A 84 -48.98 10.18 43.31
N VAL A 85 -48.90 11.44 43.74
CA VAL A 85 -48.39 12.55 42.91
C VAL A 85 -47.02 12.23 42.30
N ASN A 86 -46.87 12.52 41.00
CA ASN A 86 -45.69 12.15 40.19
C ASN A 86 -45.40 10.63 40.10
N GLY A 87 -46.38 9.78 40.41
CA GLY A 87 -46.30 8.32 40.32
C GLY A 87 -45.92 7.60 41.62
N ASN A 88 -45.65 8.31 42.72
CA ASN A 88 -44.94 7.74 43.87
C ASN A 88 -45.52 8.24 45.22
N PRO A 89 -45.89 7.35 46.15
CA PRO A 89 -45.94 5.90 46.02
C PRO A 89 -47.08 5.43 45.11
N ILE A 90 -46.97 4.22 44.58
CA ILE A 90 -48.09 3.49 43.96
C ILE A 90 -48.86 2.78 45.07
N ILE A 91 -50.18 2.97 45.12
CA ILE A 91 -51.02 2.52 46.23
C ILE A 91 -51.89 1.34 45.77
N ILE A 92 -51.52 0.16 46.26
CA ILE A 92 -52.16 -1.12 45.95
C ILE A 92 -53.09 -1.45 47.12
N THR A 93 -54.41 -1.29 46.94
CA THR A 93 -55.39 -1.62 47.99
C THR A 93 -56.38 -2.66 47.54
N LYS A 94 -56.81 -3.49 48.50
CA LYS A 94 -57.97 -4.36 48.37
C LYS A 94 -58.95 -4.05 49.49
N LYS A 95 -60.19 -3.71 49.13
CA LYS A 95 -61.26 -3.50 50.11
C LYS A 95 -61.68 -4.83 50.71
N ALA A 96 -61.94 -4.86 52.02
CA ALA A 96 -62.36 -6.04 52.78
C ALA A 96 -63.75 -6.62 52.40
N SER A 97 -64.39 -6.09 51.36
CA SER A 97 -65.59 -6.66 50.73
C SER A 97 -65.28 -7.54 49.51
N GLY A 98 -64.00 -7.72 49.16
CA GLY A 98 -63.58 -8.55 48.03
C GLY A 98 -63.43 -10.04 48.37
N ALA A 99 -63.40 -10.89 47.35
CA ALA A 99 -63.13 -12.33 47.50
C ALA A 99 -61.74 -12.56 48.15
N PRO A 100 -61.58 -13.52 49.08
CA PRO A 100 -60.36 -13.71 49.85
C PRO A 100 -59.14 -14.12 49.01
N ILE A 101 -57.94 -13.88 49.56
CA ILE A 101 -56.66 -14.34 49.00
C ILE A 101 -56.12 -15.48 49.88
N SER A 102 -56.11 -16.69 49.33
CA SER A 102 -55.81 -17.91 50.08
C SER A 102 -54.32 -18.24 50.19
N THR A 103 -53.52 -18.15 49.12
CA THR A 103 -52.06 -18.37 49.16
C THR A 103 -51.30 -17.55 48.11
N ASN A 104 -50.03 -17.23 48.40
CA ASN A 104 -48.90 -16.95 47.50
C ASN A 104 -49.17 -16.25 46.14
N THR A 105 -50.11 -15.30 46.06
CA THR A 105 -50.48 -14.63 44.80
C THR A 105 -49.63 -13.39 44.53
N THR A 106 -49.46 -13.06 43.26
CA THR A 106 -49.22 -11.68 42.83
C THR A 106 -50.44 -10.84 43.17
N LEU A 107 -50.21 -9.72 43.86
CA LEU A 107 -51.19 -8.69 44.19
C LEU A 107 -51.18 -7.62 43.09
N ALA A 108 -49.99 -7.14 42.74
CA ALA A 108 -49.81 -6.21 41.64
C ALA A 108 -48.61 -6.56 40.76
N ALA A 109 -48.73 -6.26 39.47
CA ALA A 109 -47.65 -6.22 38.50
C ALA A 109 -47.63 -4.81 37.90
N ILE A 110 -46.54 -4.07 38.13
CA ILE A 110 -46.36 -2.69 37.70
C ILE A 110 -45.24 -2.65 36.67
N VAL A 111 -45.49 -2.06 35.50
CA VAL A 111 -44.47 -1.81 34.48
C VAL A 111 -43.91 -0.41 34.67
N PHE A 112 -42.58 -0.32 34.78
CA PHE A 112 -41.82 0.92 34.81
C PHE A 112 -40.95 1.04 33.56
N GLY A 113 -40.91 2.22 32.96
CA GLY A 113 -39.86 2.59 32.02
C GLY A 113 -38.65 3.12 32.79
N VAL A 114 -37.44 2.75 32.38
CA VAL A 114 -36.20 3.41 32.80
C VAL A 114 -36.02 4.67 31.97
N LYS A 115 -35.90 5.81 32.62
CA LYS A 115 -35.78 7.11 31.94
C LYS A 115 -34.52 7.19 31.08
N ASN A 116 -34.62 7.84 29.92
CA ASN A 116 -33.49 8.00 29.00
C ASN A 116 -32.29 8.76 29.61
N ASN A 117 -32.51 9.55 30.66
CA ASN A 117 -31.50 10.26 31.44
C ASN A 117 -31.21 9.64 32.83
N ALA A 118 -31.69 8.42 33.10
CA ALA A 118 -31.48 7.73 34.36
C ALA A 118 -29.98 7.48 34.61
N LYS A 119 -29.48 7.94 35.77
CA LYS A 119 -28.08 7.75 36.17
C LYS A 119 -27.82 6.32 36.64
N THR A 120 -26.68 5.78 36.24
CA THR A 120 -26.13 4.50 36.71
C THR A 120 -26.15 4.38 38.24
N GLY A 121 -26.44 3.17 38.74
CA GLY A 121 -26.51 2.85 40.16
C GLY A 121 -27.91 2.44 40.60
N ASP A 122 -28.02 2.04 41.85
CA ASP A 122 -29.15 1.21 42.31
C ASP A 122 -30.45 2.02 42.49
N CYS A 123 -31.56 1.47 42.01
CA CYS A 123 -32.91 1.98 42.19
C CYS A 123 -33.63 1.07 43.19
N ASN A 124 -33.77 1.55 44.43
CA ASN A 124 -34.42 0.79 45.49
C ASN A 124 -35.94 0.73 45.24
N LEU A 125 -36.53 -0.41 45.60
CA LEU A 125 -37.95 -0.69 45.59
C LEU A 125 -38.34 -1.10 47.00
N THR A 126 -39.14 -0.30 47.67
CA THR A 126 -39.55 -0.53 49.06
C THR A 126 -41.06 -0.49 49.15
N ILE A 127 -41.66 -1.52 49.77
CA ILE A 127 -43.07 -1.54 50.12
C ILE A 127 -43.25 -1.26 51.61
N ASP A 128 -44.25 -0.46 51.95
CA ASP A 128 -44.80 -0.35 53.30
C ASP A 128 -46.28 -0.75 53.28
N SER A 129 -46.80 -1.33 54.36
CA SER A 129 -48.12 -1.97 54.39
C SER A 129 -48.92 -1.63 55.63
N SER A 130 -50.18 -1.27 55.44
CA SER A 130 -51.11 -0.90 56.52
C SER A 130 -52.51 -1.47 56.28
N GLY A 131 -53.35 -1.47 57.31
CA GLY A 131 -54.77 -1.85 57.19
C GLY A 131 -55.02 -3.27 56.69
N VAL A 132 -54.13 -4.22 57.01
CA VAL A 132 -54.30 -5.63 56.61
C VAL A 132 -55.38 -6.27 57.47
N VAL A 133 -56.44 -6.75 56.81
CA VAL A 133 -57.61 -7.40 57.42
C VAL A 133 -57.72 -8.82 56.87
N LEU A 134 -57.85 -9.78 57.77
CA LEU A 134 -58.04 -11.20 57.45
C LEU A 134 -59.55 -11.53 57.37
N ILE A 135 -59.93 -12.68 56.79
CA ILE A 135 -61.34 -13.05 56.63
C ILE A 135 -62.06 -13.30 57.96
N SER A 136 -61.33 -13.57 59.05
CA SER A 136 -61.85 -13.50 60.43
C SER A 136 -62.29 -12.11 60.90
N GLY A 137 -62.04 -11.05 60.12
CA GLY A 137 -62.23 -9.65 60.50
C GLY A 137 -61.11 -9.08 61.38
N LYS A 138 -60.10 -9.89 61.74
CA LYS A 138 -58.96 -9.46 62.55
C LYS A 138 -57.97 -8.63 61.74
N THR A 139 -57.42 -7.58 62.36
CA THR A 139 -56.28 -6.83 61.82
C THR A 139 -54.94 -7.50 62.15
N THR A 140 -53.98 -7.41 61.22
CA THR A 140 -52.60 -7.87 61.43
C THR A 140 -51.60 -6.92 60.80
N ASN A 141 -50.33 -7.04 61.21
CA ASN A 141 -49.21 -6.51 60.44
C ASN A 141 -48.70 -7.59 59.47
N ALA A 142 -48.00 -7.18 58.43
CA ALA A 142 -47.24 -8.05 57.53
C ALA A 142 -45.75 -7.70 57.60
N THR A 143 -44.88 -8.67 57.33
CA THR A 143 -43.45 -8.40 57.06
C THR A 143 -43.32 -7.86 55.65
N ASN A 144 -42.63 -6.73 55.48
CA ASN A 144 -42.37 -6.13 54.17
C ASN A 144 -40.92 -6.40 53.74
N THR A 145 -40.72 -6.87 52.51
CA THR A 145 -39.36 -6.92 51.91
C THR A 145 -39.05 -5.66 51.12
N SER A 146 -37.76 -5.41 50.87
CA SER A 146 -37.28 -4.50 49.84
C SER A 146 -36.63 -5.27 48.70
N SER A 147 -36.39 -4.59 47.59
CA SER A 147 -35.62 -5.07 46.45
C SER A 147 -34.93 -3.88 45.77
N MET A 148 -34.14 -4.13 44.74
CA MET A 148 -33.45 -3.09 43.97
C MET A 148 -33.26 -3.52 42.51
N VAL A 149 -33.39 -2.57 41.59
CA VAL A 149 -33.02 -2.71 40.18
C VAL A 149 -31.75 -1.90 39.95
N LYS A 150 -30.69 -2.50 39.41
CA LYS A 150 -29.45 -1.77 39.12
C LYS A 150 -29.51 -1.13 37.74
N ILE A 151 -29.59 0.19 37.69
CA ILE A 151 -29.50 0.92 36.42
C ILE A 151 -28.04 0.90 35.97
N VAL A 152 -27.80 0.51 34.72
CA VAL A 152 -26.46 0.50 34.09
C VAL A 152 -26.45 1.42 32.86
N SER A 153 -25.30 2.03 32.59
CA SER A 153 -25.12 2.89 31.42
C SER A 153 -25.20 2.10 30.11
N LEU A 154 -25.62 2.80 29.05
CA LEU A 154 -25.45 2.34 27.68
C LEU A 154 -23.96 2.23 27.34
N SER A 155 -23.59 1.35 26.41
CA SER A 155 -22.21 1.16 25.98
C SER A 155 -21.74 2.26 25.03
N ASN A 156 -20.49 2.71 25.22
CA ASN A 156 -19.78 3.63 24.33
C ASN A 156 -18.86 2.90 23.31
N ASP A 157 -18.96 1.57 23.18
CA ASP A 157 -18.12 0.81 22.23
C ASP A 157 -18.62 0.94 20.78
N ALA A 158 -18.12 1.97 20.11
CA ALA A 158 -18.32 2.19 18.68
C ALA A 158 -17.32 1.40 17.79
N THR A 159 -16.69 0.32 18.27
CA THR A 159 -15.75 -0.46 17.43
C THR A 159 -16.44 -1.57 16.62
N LEU A 160 -15.80 -1.95 15.50
CA LEU A 160 -16.09 -3.20 14.79
C LEU A 160 -15.33 -4.38 15.41
N SER A 161 -15.97 -5.55 15.45
CA SER A 161 -15.34 -6.85 15.77
C SER A 161 -14.86 -7.58 14.51
N SER A 162 -15.44 -7.27 13.34
CA SER A 162 -15.01 -7.81 12.05
C SER A 162 -15.31 -6.80 10.94
N LEU A 163 -14.37 -6.67 9.99
CA LEU A 163 -14.58 -6.02 8.71
C LEU A 163 -13.99 -6.91 7.61
N LYS A 164 -14.81 -7.26 6.60
CA LYS A 164 -14.42 -8.13 5.47
C LYS A 164 -15.09 -7.65 4.19
N ILE A 165 -14.37 -7.73 3.08
CA ILE A 165 -14.92 -7.65 1.72
C ILE A 165 -14.56 -8.97 1.02
N PRO A 166 -15.54 -9.80 0.61
CA PRO A 166 -15.28 -11.08 -0.07
C PRO A 166 -14.41 -10.91 -1.32
N ASN A 167 -13.62 -11.94 -1.65
CA ASN A 167 -12.72 -11.98 -2.81
C ASN A 167 -11.62 -10.89 -2.85
N THR A 168 -11.41 -10.16 -1.76
CA THR A 168 -10.36 -9.13 -1.63
C THR A 168 -9.52 -9.33 -0.36
N THR A 169 -8.43 -8.58 -0.24
CA THR A 169 -7.68 -8.44 1.02
C THR A 169 -7.58 -6.97 1.39
N LEU A 170 -7.88 -6.64 2.65
CA LEU A 170 -7.66 -5.31 3.21
C LEU A 170 -6.19 -5.18 3.65
N SER A 171 -5.57 -4.05 3.31
CA SER A 171 -4.24 -3.65 3.78
C SER A 171 -4.36 -2.32 4.56
N PRO A 172 -3.95 -2.25 5.83
CA PRO A 172 -3.44 -3.35 6.66
C PRO A 172 -4.52 -4.40 6.96
N LYS A 173 -4.12 -5.54 7.52
CA LYS A 173 -5.08 -6.52 8.07
C LYS A 173 -5.96 -5.84 9.12
N PHE A 174 -7.25 -6.17 9.14
CA PHE A 174 -8.23 -5.59 10.06
C PHE A 174 -7.78 -5.64 11.53
N ASP A 175 -7.79 -4.47 12.17
CA ASP A 175 -7.74 -4.26 13.61
C ASP A 175 -8.83 -3.26 14.02
N LYS A 176 -9.43 -3.44 15.20
CA LYS A 176 -10.56 -2.62 15.63
C LYS A 176 -10.20 -1.14 15.85
N ASN A 177 -8.93 -0.82 16.08
CA ASN A 177 -8.46 0.55 16.34
C ASN A 177 -8.19 1.29 15.02
N THR A 178 -7.51 0.63 14.08
CA THR A 178 -7.22 1.13 12.72
C THR A 178 -8.48 1.57 11.99
N LEU A 179 -8.48 2.81 11.48
CA LEU A 179 -9.62 3.43 10.80
C LEU A 179 -9.54 3.33 9.28
N GLU A 180 -8.35 3.40 8.69
CA GLU A 180 -8.17 3.42 7.23
C GLU A 180 -7.63 2.11 6.70
N TYR A 181 -8.20 1.68 5.58
CA TYR A 181 -7.87 0.47 4.85
C TYR A 181 -7.76 0.75 3.37
N THR A 182 -6.92 -0.02 2.69
CA THR A 182 -6.76 -0.01 1.23
C THR A 182 -7.07 -1.40 0.67
N THR A 183 -7.64 -1.45 -0.54
CA THR A 183 -7.70 -2.68 -1.33
C THR A 183 -7.72 -2.35 -2.83
N THR A 184 -7.38 -3.32 -3.67
CA THR A 184 -7.39 -3.19 -5.12
C THR A 184 -8.23 -4.32 -5.71
N ILE A 185 -9.11 -3.97 -6.64
CA ILE A 185 -9.99 -4.91 -7.34
C ILE A 185 -9.86 -4.71 -8.84
N THR A 186 -10.32 -5.70 -9.62
CA THR A 186 -10.31 -5.65 -11.08
C THR A 186 -11.69 -6.03 -11.62
N ASP A 187 -12.18 -5.31 -12.62
CA ASP A 187 -13.37 -5.63 -13.44
C ASP A 187 -14.71 -5.80 -12.70
N ILE A 188 -14.79 -5.36 -11.44
CA ILE A 188 -15.99 -5.48 -10.58
C ILE A 188 -16.39 -4.09 -10.07
N THR A 189 -17.59 -3.62 -10.46
CA THR A 189 -18.12 -2.30 -10.08
C THR A 189 -18.88 -2.29 -8.74
N GLU A 190 -19.07 -3.44 -8.10
CA GLU A 190 -19.86 -3.61 -6.86
C GLU A 190 -19.17 -4.51 -5.82
N LEU A 191 -19.24 -4.15 -4.54
CA LEU A 191 -18.61 -4.91 -3.44
C LEU A 191 -19.57 -5.18 -2.26
N THR A 192 -19.63 -6.43 -1.82
CA THR A 192 -20.28 -6.79 -0.55
C THR A 192 -19.41 -6.37 0.63
N VAL A 193 -19.90 -5.45 1.48
CA VAL A 193 -19.16 -4.95 2.65
C VAL A 193 -19.72 -5.57 3.94
N ASN A 194 -19.01 -6.56 4.49
CA ASN A 194 -19.41 -7.29 5.69
C ASN A 194 -18.74 -6.69 6.95
N ALA A 195 -19.46 -5.79 7.62
CA ALA A 195 -19.04 -5.18 8.90
C ALA A 195 -19.89 -5.72 10.07
N VAL A 196 -19.26 -5.99 11.21
CA VAL A 196 -19.92 -6.46 12.45
C VAL A 196 -19.42 -5.65 13.64
N ALA A 197 -20.33 -5.18 14.49
CA ALA A 197 -19.98 -4.37 15.67
C ALA A 197 -19.36 -5.23 16.78
N SER A 198 -18.58 -4.60 17.66
CA SER A 198 -18.09 -5.22 18.91
C SER A 198 -19.18 -5.32 19.97
N ASN A 199 -20.05 -4.31 20.04
CA ASN A 199 -21.21 -4.27 20.92
C ASN A 199 -22.51 -4.41 20.11
N SER A 200 -23.42 -5.30 20.55
CA SER A 200 -24.66 -5.62 19.84
C SER A 200 -25.76 -4.55 19.91
N GLY A 201 -25.63 -3.56 20.80
CA GLY A 201 -26.47 -2.36 20.83
C GLY A 201 -26.00 -1.25 19.89
N SER A 202 -24.80 -1.37 19.31
CA SER A 202 -24.23 -0.40 18.38
C SER A 202 -24.82 -0.55 16.97
N LYS A 203 -24.98 0.57 16.26
CA LYS A 203 -25.55 0.65 14.92
C LYS A 203 -24.47 0.89 13.87
N ILE A 204 -24.59 0.26 12.71
CA ILE A 204 -23.67 0.42 11.57
C ILE A 204 -24.41 1.06 10.40
N MET A 205 -23.79 2.03 9.74
CA MET A 205 -24.24 2.62 8.49
C MET A 205 -23.08 2.63 7.48
N ILE A 206 -23.34 2.15 6.26
CA ILE A 206 -22.34 2.04 5.18
C ILE A 206 -22.76 2.94 4.02
N SER A 207 -21.84 3.74 3.48
CA SER A 207 -22.10 4.61 2.32
C SER A 207 -22.31 3.80 1.03
N ASP A 208 -23.34 4.12 0.25
CA ASP A 208 -23.73 3.40 -0.98
C ASP A 208 -22.68 3.31 -2.10
N ASN A 209 -21.55 4.02 -1.99
CA ASN A 209 -20.43 3.99 -2.94
C ASN A 209 -19.97 2.58 -3.33
N TYR A 210 -20.15 1.57 -2.45
CA TYR A 210 -19.83 0.18 -2.74
C TYR A 210 -20.66 -0.45 -3.88
N LYS A 211 -21.74 0.21 -4.33
CA LYS A 211 -22.64 -0.26 -5.40
C LYS A 211 -22.36 0.34 -6.78
N ASN A 212 -21.47 1.33 -6.87
CA ASN A 212 -21.23 2.11 -8.10
C ASN A 212 -19.77 2.58 -8.15
N LEU A 213 -18.81 1.65 -8.16
CA LEU A 213 -17.39 1.95 -8.18
C LEU A 213 -16.93 2.40 -9.58
N VAL A 214 -16.12 3.44 -9.64
CA VAL A 214 -15.53 3.99 -10.88
C VAL A 214 -14.07 3.60 -11.04
N LYS A 215 -13.56 3.55 -12.29
CA LYS A 215 -12.15 3.29 -12.62
C LYS A 215 -11.25 4.30 -11.88
N GLY A 216 -10.30 3.81 -11.09
CA GLY A 216 -9.50 4.62 -10.17
C GLY A 216 -9.92 4.44 -8.70
N ASP A 217 -9.73 5.47 -7.88
CA ASP A 217 -9.91 5.38 -6.43
C ASP A 217 -11.33 5.75 -5.96
N ASN A 218 -11.85 4.94 -5.03
CA ASN A 218 -13.19 5.08 -4.46
C ASN A 218 -13.11 5.00 -2.93
N ASP A 219 -13.78 5.89 -2.20
CA ASP A 219 -13.89 5.80 -0.74
C ASP A 219 -15.24 5.19 -0.32
N ILE A 220 -15.19 4.08 0.43
CA ILE A 220 -16.34 3.51 1.15
C ILE A 220 -16.19 3.88 2.63
N LYS A 221 -17.23 4.45 3.24
CA LYS A 221 -17.26 4.87 4.65
C LYS A 221 -18.24 4.01 5.44
N ILE A 222 -17.80 3.57 6.62
CA ILE A 222 -18.56 2.73 7.56
C ILE A 222 -18.59 3.46 8.90
N ALA A 223 -19.71 4.11 9.18
CA ALA A 223 -19.95 4.76 10.46
C ALA A 223 -20.53 3.75 11.45
N VAL A 224 -19.93 3.67 12.63
CA VAL A 224 -20.46 2.94 13.78
C VAL A 224 -20.86 3.95 14.85
N THR A 225 -22.09 3.84 15.34
CA THR A 225 -22.59 4.60 16.49
C THR A 225 -22.79 3.63 17.65
N ALA A 226 -22.25 3.94 18.82
CA ALA A 226 -22.39 3.09 20.00
C ALA A 226 -23.84 3.05 20.53
N GLU A 227 -24.10 2.14 21.46
CA GLU A 227 -25.40 2.02 22.15
C GLU A 227 -25.80 3.33 22.88
N ASP A 228 -24.82 4.12 23.35
CA ASP A 228 -25.04 5.44 23.95
C ASP A 228 -25.60 6.52 23.01
N GLY A 229 -25.59 6.28 21.68
CA GLY A 229 -26.07 7.21 20.67
C GLY A 229 -25.20 8.44 20.43
N VAL A 230 -24.06 8.59 21.12
CA VAL A 230 -23.18 9.77 21.11
C VAL A 230 -21.78 9.41 20.62
N THR A 231 -21.23 8.29 21.09
CA THR A 231 -19.89 7.84 20.70
C THR A 231 -19.93 7.24 19.30
N THR A 232 -19.09 7.75 18.41
CA THR A 232 -19.04 7.33 16.99
C THR A 232 -17.62 7.02 16.54
N LYS A 233 -17.48 6.12 15.56
CA LYS A 233 -16.21 5.75 14.94
C LYS A 233 -16.44 5.45 13.46
N THR A 234 -15.65 6.07 12.58
CA THR A 234 -15.80 5.92 11.13
C THR A 234 -14.59 5.20 10.57
N TYR A 235 -14.83 4.04 9.97
CA TYR A 235 -13.83 3.28 9.20
C TYR A 235 -13.94 3.66 7.72
N VAL A 236 -12.82 3.76 7.02
CA VAL A 236 -12.74 4.14 5.61
C VAL A 236 -11.98 3.06 4.84
N ILE A 237 -12.54 2.62 3.71
CA ILE A 237 -11.91 1.67 2.80
C ILE A 237 -11.69 2.38 1.46
N LYS A 238 -10.43 2.54 1.09
CA LYS A 238 -9.98 3.08 -0.20
C LYS A 238 -9.86 1.92 -1.18
N VAL A 239 -10.75 1.90 -2.17
CA VAL A 239 -10.86 0.84 -3.19
C VAL A 239 -10.35 1.40 -4.51
N THR A 240 -9.17 0.94 -4.93
CA THR A 240 -8.67 1.20 -6.29
C THR A 240 -9.27 0.16 -7.24
N LEU A 241 -10.26 0.54 -8.05
CA LEU A 241 -10.81 -0.28 -9.12
C LEU A 241 -9.95 -0.13 -10.38
N LYS A 242 -9.30 -1.22 -10.78
CA LYS A 242 -8.67 -1.37 -12.09
C LYS A 242 -9.66 -1.97 -13.07
N MET A 243 -9.56 -1.59 -14.34
CA MET A 243 -10.24 -2.28 -15.42
C MET A 243 -9.18 -2.90 -16.33
N THR A 244 -9.39 -4.15 -16.72
CA THR A 244 -8.63 -4.81 -17.77
C THR A 244 -8.89 -4.04 -19.08
N PRO A 245 -7.85 -3.61 -19.82
CA PRO A 245 -8.04 -2.92 -21.09
C PRO A 245 -8.82 -3.79 -22.08
N THR A 246 -9.76 -3.18 -22.78
CA THR A 246 -10.48 -3.81 -23.89
C THR A 246 -9.55 -4.04 -25.08
N GLU A 247 -9.86 -5.00 -25.94
CA GLU A 247 -9.12 -5.20 -27.21
C GLU A 247 -9.09 -3.93 -28.08
N GLU A 248 -10.12 -3.07 -28.00
CA GLU A 248 -10.14 -1.78 -28.69
C GLU A 248 -9.13 -0.78 -28.09
N GLU A 249 -9.03 -0.68 -26.76
CA GLU A 249 -7.97 0.09 -26.08
C GLU A 249 -6.58 -0.46 -26.41
N LEU A 250 -6.39 -1.79 -26.48
CA LEU A 250 -5.11 -2.42 -26.84
C LEU A 250 -4.70 -2.14 -28.30
N VAL A 251 -5.66 -2.15 -29.24
CA VAL A 251 -5.41 -1.74 -30.63
C VAL A 251 -5.06 -0.25 -30.71
N LYS A 252 -5.75 0.61 -29.97
CA LYS A 252 -5.47 2.06 -29.92
C LYS A 252 -4.07 2.37 -29.38
N ALA A 253 -3.64 1.63 -28.36
CA ALA A 253 -2.30 1.73 -27.77
C ALA A 253 -1.16 1.15 -28.64
N ASN A 254 -1.46 0.45 -29.73
CA ASN A 254 -0.43 -0.24 -30.50
C ASN A 254 0.50 0.73 -31.27
N THR A 255 1.79 0.66 -30.96
CA THR A 255 2.89 1.46 -31.54
C THR A 255 3.81 0.66 -32.47
N LYS A 256 3.48 -0.60 -32.80
CA LYS A 256 4.31 -1.43 -33.69
C LYS A 256 4.24 -0.96 -35.15
N LEU A 257 5.37 -1.09 -35.85
CA LEU A 257 5.40 -1.07 -37.31
C LEU A 257 5.00 -2.45 -37.86
N LYS A 258 4.14 -2.42 -38.88
CA LYS A 258 3.77 -3.55 -39.75
C LYS A 258 4.77 -3.76 -40.88
N SER A 259 5.35 -2.68 -41.41
CA SER A 259 6.47 -2.79 -42.35
C SER A 259 7.45 -1.61 -42.28
N LEU A 260 8.71 -1.88 -42.62
CA LEU A 260 9.76 -0.89 -42.86
C LEU A 260 10.55 -1.28 -44.12
N LYS A 261 10.59 -0.37 -45.10
CA LYS A 261 11.25 -0.53 -46.40
C LYS A 261 12.09 0.69 -46.71
N VAL A 262 13.20 0.51 -47.41
CA VAL A 262 14.06 1.59 -47.90
C VAL A 262 14.35 1.35 -49.38
N ASP A 263 14.15 2.36 -50.22
CA ASP A 263 14.26 2.20 -51.67
C ASP A 263 15.64 1.65 -52.07
N LYS A 264 15.63 0.54 -52.84
CA LYS A 264 16.82 -0.15 -53.37
C LYS A 264 17.69 -0.85 -52.31
N PHE A 265 17.25 -0.94 -51.05
CA PHE A 265 17.97 -1.60 -49.97
C PHE A 265 17.07 -2.62 -49.23
N LYS A 266 17.54 -3.86 -49.12
CA LYS A 266 16.84 -4.89 -48.34
C LYS A 266 17.02 -4.64 -46.84
N ILE A 267 15.92 -4.64 -46.11
CA ILE A 267 15.89 -4.76 -44.64
C ILE A 267 15.03 -5.98 -44.34
N ASP A 268 15.56 -6.91 -43.55
CA ASP A 268 14.80 -8.02 -42.99
C ASP A 268 14.09 -7.52 -41.73
N PHE A 269 12.89 -6.97 -41.94
CA PHE A 269 12.11 -6.30 -40.90
C PHE A 269 11.42 -7.30 -39.95
N ASN A 270 11.40 -6.95 -38.66
CA ASN A 270 10.69 -7.63 -37.59
C ASN A 270 10.13 -6.58 -36.60
N ALA A 271 8.86 -6.69 -36.22
CA ALA A 271 8.16 -5.65 -35.45
C ALA A 271 8.71 -5.43 -34.03
N ASP A 272 9.36 -6.43 -33.43
CA ASP A 272 9.96 -6.34 -32.10
C ASP A 272 11.42 -5.85 -32.15
N THR A 273 12.05 -5.89 -33.32
CA THR A 273 13.43 -5.42 -33.55
C THR A 273 13.47 -3.91 -33.74
N LYS A 274 13.88 -3.17 -32.70
CA LYS A 274 13.90 -1.70 -32.68
C LYS A 274 15.16 -1.04 -33.27
N LYS A 275 16.16 -1.81 -33.72
CA LYS A 275 17.45 -1.27 -34.20
C LYS A 275 17.89 -1.95 -35.49
N TYR A 276 18.10 -1.14 -36.52
CA TYR A 276 18.53 -1.58 -37.85
C TYR A 276 19.84 -0.89 -38.27
N THR A 277 20.64 -1.58 -39.07
CA THR A 277 21.86 -1.03 -39.68
C THR A 277 21.79 -1.16 -41.19
N LEU A 278 22.26 -0.13 -41.90
CA LEU A 278 22.29 -0.12 -43.36
C LEU A 278 23.57 0.56 -43.85
N SER A 279 24.28 -0.06 -44.81
CA SER A 279 25.37 0.58 -45.55
C SER A 279 24.85 1.08 -46.89
N VAL A 280 25.17 2.31 -47.28
CA VAL A 280 24.75 2.90 -48.56
C VAL A 280 25.93 3.49 -49.33
N PRO A 281 26.01 3.34 -50.66
CA PRO A 281 27.09 3.88 -51.47
C PRO A 281 27.23 5.39 -51.32
N TYR A 282 28.46 5.91 -51.50
CA TYR A 282 28.78 7.32 -51.37
C TYR A 282 27.85 8.28 -52.14
N LYS A 283 27.32 7.86 -53.31
CA LYS A 283 26.40 8.68 -54.12
C LYS A 283 25.02 8.90 -53.46
N THR A 284 24.60 8.07 -52.50
CA THR A 284 23.31 8.18 -51.81
C THR A 284 23.31 9.33 -50.80
N LYS A 285 22.69 10.46 -51.17
CA LYS A 285 22.61 11.67 -50.31
C LYS A 285 21.39 11.73 -49.39
N LYS A 286 20.32 10.97 -49.65
CA LYS A 286 19.09 10.88 -48.84
C LYS A 286 18.47 9.49 -49.04
N LEU A 287 17.67 9.01 -48.09
CA LEU A 287 16.86 7.80 -48.25
C LEU A 287 15.39 8.14 -48.51
N ASN A 288 14.76 7.41 -49.43
CA ASN A 288 13.31 7.25 -49.39
C ASN A 288 13.02 6.04 -48.47
N ILE A 289 12.17 6.27 -47.47
CA ILE A 289 11.84 5.28 -46.43
C ILE A 289 10.32 5.19 -46.41
N LEU A 290 9.80 3.98 -46.52
CA LEU A 290 8.38 3.68 -46.43
C LEU A 290 8.17 2.83 -45.18
N ALA A 291 7.44 3.39 -44.21
CA ALA A 291 7.08 2.73 -42.97
C ALA A 291 5.56 2.72 -42.84
N GLU A 292 5.03 1.63 -42.29
CA GLU A 292 3.59 1.37 -42.16
C GLU A 292 3.33 0.88 -40.72
N ALA A 293 2.39 1.49 -40.02
CA ALA A 293 2.02 1.09 -38.66
C ALA A 293 1.10 -0.14 -38.67
N GLU A 294 1.03 -0.85 -37.53
CA GLU A 294 0.14 -1.99 -37.37
C GLU A 294 -1.31 -1.57 -37.08
N ASN A 295 -1.51 -0.58 -36.20
CA ASN A 295 -2.76 0.20 -36.19
C ASN A 295 -2.70 1.24 -37.33
N PRO A 296 -3.66 1.27 -38.28
CA PRO A 296 -3.68 2.24 -39.39
C PRO A 296 -3.91 3.69 -38.96
N ASN A 297 -4.42 3.94 -37.76
CA ASN A 297 -4.65 5.26 -37.19
C ASN A 297 -3.42 5.80 -36.42
N ALA A 298 -2.44 4.94 -36.11
CA ALA A 298 -1.21 5.35 -35.43
C ALA A 298 -0.33 6.22 -36.36
N THR A 299 0.30 7.25 -35.80
CA THR A 299 1.07 8.24 -36.57
C THR A 299 2.56 7.95 -36.58
N ILE A 300 3.22 8.16 -37.72
CA ILE A 300 4.66 7.94 -37.90
C ILE A 300 5.35 9.27 -38.18
N ASN A 301 6.33 9.63 -37.35
CA ASN A 301 7.28 10.72 -37.61
C ASN A 301 8.66 10.16 -37.99
N MET A 302 9.40 10.84 -38.86
CA MET A 302 10.76 10.46 -39.27
C MET A 302 11.76 11.58 -38.98
N GLU A 303 12.49 11.42 -37.89
CA GLU A 303 13.51 12.38 -37.47
C GLU A 303 14.88 11.98 -38.05
N GLY A 304 15.68 12.97 -38.46
CA GLY A 304 17.03 12.74 -38.96
C GLY A 304 17.15 12.30 -40.43
N ASN A 305 16.07 11.96 -41.14
CA ASN A 305 16.08 11.63 -42.59
C ASN A 305 16.30 12.86 -43.49
N THR A 306 17.43 13.52 -43.28
CA THR A 306 17.91 14.72 -43.96
C THR A 306 19.03 14.34 -44.94
N THR A 307 19.87 15.29 -45.36
CA THR A 307 21.03 14.99 -46.22
C THR A 307 22.07 14.19 -45.43
N LEU A 308 22.25 12.92 -45.79
CA LEU A 308 23.20 11.99 -45.17
C LEU A 308 24.63 12.53 -45.24
N LYS A 309 25.28 12.64 -44.09
CA LYS A 309 26.73 12.89 -43.96
C LYS A 309 27.50 11.61 -44.30
N VAL A 310 28.77 11.73 -44.69
CA VAL A 310 29.64 10.56 -44.90
C VAL A 310 29.98 9.95 -43.54
N GLY A 311 29.95 8.61 -43.43
CA GLY A 311 30.02 7.90 -42.15
C GLY A 311 28.63 7.56 -41.59
N ARG A 312 28.52 7.38 -40.26
CA ARG A 312 27.27 7.00 -39.58
C ARG A 312 26.32 8.19 -39.47
N ASN A 313 25.08 7.96 -39.87
CA ASN A 313 23.90 8.78 -39.63
C ASN A 313 22.91 7.96 -38.78
N VAL A 314 21.97 8.64 -38.12
CA VAL A 314 20.88 7.99 -37.38
C VAL A 314 19.56 8.61 -37.84
N ILE A 315 18.59 7.77 -38.10
CA ILE A 315 17.21 8.14 -38.44
C ILE A 315 16.30 7.45 -37.41
N ASN A 316 15.48 8.23 -36.71
CA ASN A 316 14.48 7.70 -35.78
C ASN A 316 13.12 7.66 -36.49
N ILE A 317 12.49 6.50 -36.53
CA ILE A 317 11.12 6.32 -36.99
C ILE A 317 10.27 6.16 -35.73
N VAL A 318 9.66 7.28 -35.31
CA VAL A 318 8.88 7.36 -34.08
C VAL A 318 7.44 7.03 -34.43
N VAL A 319 6.89 5.98 -33.82
CA VAL A 319 5.47 5.63 -33.92
C VAL A 319 4.77 6.13 -32.66
N THR A 320 3.71 6.91 -32.84
CA THR A 320 2.80 7.33 -31.77
C THR A 320 1.47 6.62 -31.98
N SER A 321 0.94 6.03 -30.91
CA SER A 321 -0.35 5.33 -30.86
C SER A 321 -1.53 6.23 -31.27
N GLU A 322 -2.68 5.62 -31.53
CA GLU A 322 -3.94 6.33 -31.81
C GLU A 322 -4.43 7.11 -30.57
N ASP A 323 -4.23 6.54 -29.36
CA ASP A 323 -4.52 7.23 -28.08
C ASP A 323 -3.54 8.38 -27.76
N THR A 324 -2.42 8.47 -28.50
CA THR A 324 -1.29 9.40 -28.30
C THR A 324 -0.49 9.26 -26.99
N GLU A 325 -0.91 8.41 -26.06
CA GLU A 325 -0.25 8.17 -24.77
C GLU A 325 1.04 7.34 -24.94
N ASN A 326 1.08 6.45 -25.94
CA ASN A 326 2.15 5.48 -26.15
C ASN A 326 3.05 5.87 -27.34
N LYS A 327 4.38 5.73 -27.16
CA LYS A 327 5.38 6.00 -28.21
C LYS A 327 6.49 4.95 -28.23
N ASP A 328 6.84 4.50 -29.42
CA ASP A 328 7.94 3.57 -29.69
C ASP A 328 8.83 4.14 -30.81
N THR A 329 10.08 3.68 -30.92
CA THR A 329 11.06 4.25 -31.86
C THR A 329 11.95 3.19 -32.48
N TYR A 330 11.82 3.04 -33.79
CA TYR A 330 12.68 2.20 -34.60
C TYR A 330 13.87 3.01 -35.12
N VAL A 331 15.08 2.63 -34.73
CA VAL A 331 16.32 3.38 -35.00
C VAL A 331 17.07 2.76 -36.17
N LEU A 332 17.16 3.50 -37.29
CA LEU A 332 17.93 3.11 -38.47
C LEU A 332 19.29 3.81 -38.50
N SER A 333 20.36 3.06 -38.25
CA SER A 333 21.75 3.52 -38.34
C SER A 333 22.29 3.37 -39.77
N VAL A 334 22.43 4.48 -40.49
CA VAL A 334 22.83 4.51 -41.91
C VAL A 334 24.30 4.91 -42.07
N THR A 335 25.15 3.98 -42.45
CA THR A 335 26.55 4.26 -42.81
C THR A 335 26.64 4.61 -44.30
N ARG A 336 26.90 5.88 -44.62
CA ARG A 336 27.19 6.31 -45.99
C ARG A 336 28.68 6.13 -46.27
N GLU A 337 29.01 5.34 -47.29
CA GLU A 337 30.40 5.06 -47.70
C GLU A 337 31.18 6.34 -48.04
N LYS A 338 32.51 6.27 -47.90
CA LYS A 338 33.44 7.29 -48.42
C LYS A 338 33.58 7.15 -49.95
N GLU A 339 34.01 8.23 -50.61
CA GLU A 339 34.33 8.19 -52.03
C GLU A 339 35.52 7.24 -52.30
N LYS A 340 35.30 6.22 -53.13
CA LYS A 340 36.35 5.32 -53.59
C LYS A 340 37.15 6.06 -54.67
N GLN A 341 38.29 6.64 -54.30
CA GLN A 341 39.24 7.20 -55.24
C GLN A 341 39.63 6.13 -56.26
N LYS A 342 39.44 6.40 -57.56
CA LYS A 342 40.09 5.60 -58.60
C LYS A 342 41.59 5.90 -58.53
N VAL A 343 42.38 4.94 -58.09
CA VAL A 343 43.81 4.93 -58.42
C VAL A 343 43.90 4.73 -59.93
N VAL A 344 44.09 5.82 -60.66
CA VAL A 344 44.40 5.76 -62.09
C VAL A 344 45.83 5.28 -62.18
N GLN A 345 46.01 4.00 -62.50
CA GLN A 345 47.33 3.48 -62.86
C GLN A 345 47.69 4.04 -64.24
N THR A 346 48.32 5.21 -64.24
CA THR A 346 48.97 5.77 -65.41
C THR A 346 50.10 4.83 -65.83
N CYS A 347 50.05 4.34 -67.07
CA CYS A 347 51.26 3.87 -67.73
C CYS A 347 52.32 4.98 -67.70
N PRO A 348 53.62 4.69 -67.61
CA PRO A 348 54.65 5.70 -67.74
C PRO A 348 54.51 6.41 -69.09
N ASP A 349 54.34 7.74 -69.04
CA ASP A 349 54.34 8.57 -70.24
C ASP A 349 55.77 8.75 -70.77
N GLU A 350 55.95 8.75 -72.09
CA GLU A 350 57.29 8.74 -72.71
C GLU A 350 58.03 10.10 -72.63
N THR A 351 57.44 11.10 -71.97
CA THR A 351 58.11 12.35 -71.59
C THR A 351 59.36 12.12 -70.73
N SER A 352 59.34 11.13 -69.83
CA SER A 352 60.49 10.78 -68.97
C SER A 352 61.76 10.43 -69.76
N ALA A 353 61.63 9.67 -70.85
CA ALA A 353 62.78 9.24 -71.65
C ALA A 353 63.57 10.43 -72.22
N ARG A 354 62.91 11.56 -72.51
CA ARG A 354 63.56 12.75 -73.08
C ARG A 354 64.43 13.47 -72.04
N GLU A 355 64.05 13.49 -70.77
CA GLU A 355 64.88 14.07 -69.70
C GLU A 355 66.13 13.23 -69.45
N TRP A 356 66.01 11.89 -69.40
CA TRP A 356 67.15 11.00 -69.23
C TRP A 356 68.14 11.03 -70.41
N ILE A 357 67.64 11.19 -71.64
CA ILE A 357 68.50 11.42 -72.83
C ILE A 357 69.24 12.77 -72.71
N MET A 358 68.56 13.84 -72.32
CA MET A 358 69.21 15.15 -72.13
C MET A 358 70.24 15.12 -70.99
N PHE A 359 69.97 14.42 -69.89
CA PHE A 359 70.88 14.29 -68.76
C PHE A 359 72.14 13.48 -69.12
N THR A 360 71.98 12.36 -69.85
CA THR A 360 73.11 11.53 -70.29
C THR A 360 73.97 12.23 -71.35
N VAL A 361 73.38 12.96 -72.30
CA VAL A 361 74.12 13.80 -73.25
C VAL A 361 74.89 14.92 -72.53
N SER A 362 74.27 15.59 -71.56
CA SER A 362 74.93 16.61 -70.73
C SER A 362 76.10 16.07 -69.92
N MET A 363 75.95 14.87 -69.35
CA MET A 363 77.03 14.16 -68.63
C MET A 363 78.20 13.81 -69.57
N LEU A 364 77.92 13.39 -70.81
CA LEU A 364 78.97 13.11 -71.81
C LEU A 364 79.71 14.38 -72.25
N LEU A 365 78.98 15.48 -72.41
CA LEU A 365 79.54 16.79 -72.81
C LEU A 365 80.44 17.37 -71.71
N THR A 366 80.02 17.28 -70.44
CA THR A 366 80.81 17.74 -69.29
C THR A 366 82.02 16.85 -69.04
N PHE A 367 81.91 15.54 -69.22
CA PHE A 367 83.05 14.61 -69.07
C PHE A 367 84.13 14.85 -70.15
N THR A 368 83.72 15.03 -71.42
CA THR A 368 84.64 15.34 -72.52
C THR A 368 85.29 16.72 -72.36
N LEU A 369 84.54 17.75 -71.95
CA LEU A 369 85.08 19.08 -71.64
C LEU A 369 86.07 19.02 -70.45
N GLY A 370 85.77 18.20 -69.43
CA GLY A 370 86.65 17.94 -68.29
C GLY A 370 87.97 17.28 -68.69
N ILE A 371 87.95 16.32 -69.62
CA ILE A 371 89.16 15.71 -70.19
C ILE A 371 90.01 16.76 -70.94
N VAL A 372 89.38 17.64 -71.73
CA VAL A 372 90.10 18.71 -72.44
C VAL A 372 90.73 19.72 -71.48
N LEU A 373 90.00 20.15 -70.44
CA LEU A 373 90.52 21.01 -69.38
C LEU A 373 91.67 20.35 -68.60
N GLY A 374 91.53 19.07 -68.24
CA GLY A 374 92.57 18.28 -67.60
C GLY A 374 93.84 18.16 -68.45
N TYR A 375 93.68 17.95 -69.77
CA TYR A 375 94.80 17.93 -70.72
C TYR A 375 95.52 19.29 -70.78
N PHE A 376 94.78 20.40 -70.81
CA PHE A 376 95.37 21.75 -70.78
C PHE A 376 96.07 22.08 -69.45
N LEU A 377 95.51 21.68 -68.31
CA LEU A 377 96.13 21.87 -66.99
C LEU A 377 97.40 21.02 -66.84
N CYS A 378 97.34 19.73 -67.20
CA CYS A 378 98.51 18.85 -67.17
C CYS A 378 99.63 19.36 -68.09
N LYS A 379 99.29 19.83 -69.31
CA LYS A 379 100.24 20.49 -70.23
C LYS A 379 100.86 21.76 -69.61
N LYS A 380 100.08 22.56 -68.86
CA LYS A 380 100.56 23.74 -68.14
C LYS A 380 101.51 23.39 -66.99
N GLU A 381 101.27 22.31 -66.27
CA GLU A 381 102.15 21.87 -65.16
C GLU A 381 103.44 21.19 -65.65
N VAL A 382 103.38 20.42 -66.75
CA VAL A 382 104.58 19.90 -67.43
C VAL A 382 105.47 21.06 -67.91
N LEU A 383 104.89 22.10 -68.52
CA LEU A 383 105.62 23.34 -68.87
C LEU A 383 106.18 24.06 -67.63
N LYS A 384 105.45 24.08 -66.50
CA LYS A 384 105.91 24.69 -65.24
C LYS A 384 107.11 23.94 -64.64
N LYS A 385 107.13 22.60 -64.70
CA LYS A 385 108.29 21.78 -64.26
C LYS A 385 109.54 21.97 -65.12
N ILE A 386 109.40 22.32 -66.40
CA ILE A 386 110.54 22.66 -67.27
C ILE A 386 111.16 24.01 -66.87
N PHE A 387 110.38 24.95 -66.33
CA PHE A 387 110.81 26.32 -66.02
C PHE A 387 111.36 26.57 -64.61
N HIS A 388 111.53 25.55 -63.77
CA HIS A 388 112.11 25.69 -62.41
C HIS A 388 113.45 24.97 -62.21
N LYS A 389 114.16 24.64 -63.30
CA LYS A 389 115.56 24.14 -63.25
C LYS A 389 116.59 25.28 -63.37
N LYS A 390 116.36 26.41 -62.68
CA LYS A 390 117.34 27.49 -62.52
C LYS A 390 117.24 28.09 -61.10
N ASN A 391 118.41 28.23 -60.48
CA ASN A 391 118.71 28.91 -59.22
C ASN A 391 118.17 28.25 -57.92
N LYS A 392 119.08 27.46 -57.33
CA LYS A 392 119.51 27.48 -55.91
C LYS A 392 119.43 28.90 -55.26
N GLU A 393 119.36 29.07 -53.94
CA GLU A 393 119.37 28.14 -52.78
C GLU A 393 118.33 28.65 -51.72
N GLU A 394 118.30 28.44 -50.39
CA GLU A 394 119.23 27.84 -49.41
C GLU A 394 118.47 27.09 -48.26
N LYS A 395 118.82 27.35 -46.98
CA LYS A 395 118.38 26.68 -45.74
C LYS A 395 118.60 27.63 -44.53
N PRO A 396 118.17 27.35 -43.28
CA PRO A 396 117.31 26.26 -42.74
C PRO A 396 116.11 26.84 -41.92
N GLU A 397 115.21 26.15 -41.17
CA GLU A 397 114.75 24.75 -41.02
C GLU A 397 113.19 24.79 -40.75
N GLU A 398 112.43 24.24 -39.78
CA GLU A 398 112.59 23.25 -38.67
C GLU A 398 111.24 22.57 -38.25
N ILE A 399 111.35 21.70 -37.25
CA ILE A 399 110.48 20.87 -36.36
C ILE A 399 109.22 21.57 -35.74
N ASP A 400 108.05 20.95 -35.44
CA ASP A 400 107.66 19.51 -35.35
C ASP A 400 106.16 19.12 -35.65
N THR A 401 105.89 17.79 -35.66
CA THR A 401 104.67 16.95 -35.36
C THR A 401 103.22 17.54 -35.44
N LEU A 402 102.20 16.88 -36.06
CA LEU A 402 101.50 15.58 -35.80
C LEU A 402 100.70 15.56 -34.45
N SER A 403 99.54 14.88 -34.27
CA SER A 403 98.93 13.73 -34.96
C SER A 403 97.42 13.53 -34.62
N ASN A 404 96.65 12.84 -35.48
CA ASN A 404 95.83 11.60 -35.29
C ASN A 404 95.13 11.24 -33.93
N THR A 405 94.13 10.32 -33.77
CA THR A 405 93.15 9.56 -34.63
C THR A 405 92.34 8.55 -33.74
N ILE A 406 91.21 7.97 -34.21
CA ILE A 406 90.46 6.77 -33.69
C ILE A 406 89.64 7.00 -32.38
N GLU A 407 88.40 6.53 -32.13
CA GLU A 407 87.49 5.44 -32.61
C GLU A 407 87.41 4.20 -31.65
N ILE A 408 86.31 3.42 -31.77
CA ILE A 408 86.10 1.99 -31.39
C ILE A 408 84.99 1.67 -30.34
N GLU A 409 84.33 0.53 -30.58
CA GLU A 409 83.13 -0.08 -29.98
C GLU A 409 83.38 -0.75 -28.59
N SER A 410 82.42 -1.35 -27.83
CA SER A 410 81.71 -2.60 -28.21
C SER A 410 80.78 -3.22 -27.13
N ILE A 411 79.62 -3.71 -27.59
CA ILE A 411 78.97 -5.04 -27.36
C ILE A 411 79.13 -5.79 -26.00
N LYS A 412 78.00 -6.05 -25.28
CA LYS A 412 77.50 -7.40 -24.79
C LYS A 412 76.32 -7.29 -23.78
N LYS A 413 75.56 -8.34 -23.36
CA LYS A 413 74.88 -9.48 -24.04
C LYS A 413 74.15 -10.42 -23.02
N GLY A 414 72.81 -10.36 -22.93
CA GLY A 414 71.92 -11.55 -22.78
C GLY A 414 71.32 -12.01 -21.42
N LYS A 415 70.19 -12.75 -21.53
CA LYS A 415 69.64 -13.84 -20.66
C LYS A 415 69.11 -13.50 -19.22
N VAL A 416 68.09 -14.17 -18.64
CA VAL A 416 67.01 -15.11 -19.10
C VAL A 416 65.97 -15.37 -17.96
N LYS A 417 64.80 -16.01 -18.24
CA LYS A 417 63.85 -16.66 -17.26
C LYS A 417 63.01 -15.73 -16.33
N GLU A 418 61.85 -16.12 -15.74
CA GLU A 418 60.87 -17.22 -15.93
C GLU A 418 59.48 -16.90 -15.27
N LYS A 419 58.46 -17.75 -15.50
CA LYS A 419 57.31 -18.10 -14.62
C LYS A 419 56.12 -17.13 -14.32
N LYS A 420 54.95 -17.57 -14.84
CA LYS A 420 53.72 -18.04 -14.13
C LYS A 420 52.58 -17.11 -13.64
N ASP A 421 51.37 -17.58 -14.02
CA ASP A 421 50.11 -17.76 -13.28
C ASP A 421 49.15 -16.60 -12.93
N ASN A 422 47.95 -16.72 -13.49
CA ASN A 422 46.60 -16.54 -12.91
C ASN A 422 46.22 -15.23 -12.19
N LYS A 423 45.24 -14.52 -12.77
CA LYS A 423 43.84 -14.73 -12.36
C LYS A 423 42.90 -14.66 -13.56
#